data_AF-A0A3D2FQW1-F1
#
_entry.id   AF-A0A3D2FQW1-F1
#
_cell.length_a   1.000
_cell.length_b   1.000
_cell.length_c   1.000
_cell.angle_alpha   90.00
_cell.angle_beta   90.00
_cell.angle_gamma   90.00
#
_symmetry.space_group_name_H-M   'P 1'
#
loop_
_entity.id
_entity.type
_entity.pdbx_description
1 polymer ?
#
loop_
_entity_poly.entity_id
_entity_poly.type
_entity_poly.pdbx_seq_one_letter_code
_entity_poly.pdbx_strand_id
1 'polypeptide(L)'
;MMEDHKKTYFWNAVWLAILTVIEVFAIDMGLPRTGLIVLLLSITVTKILLVAMVYMHLRYETKTLRRLIFLPIPLALYFLWGVMYDSAFDWTL
;
A
#
# COMPACT_ATOMS: atom_id res chain seq x y z
N MET A 1 -0.84 -6.00 32.55
CA MET A 1 -1.80 -5.12 31.86
C MET A 1 -2.21 -5.84 30.60
N MET A 2 -3.45 -6.33 30.49
CA MET A 2 -3.95 -6.93 29.25
C MET A 2 -4.00 -5.80 28.21
N GLU A 3 -2.91 -5.58 27.46
CA GLU A 3 -2.88 -4.59 26.39
C GLU A 3 -3.98 -4.96 25.40
N ASP A 4 -5.04 -4.16 25.37
CA ASP A 4 -6.20 -4.37 24.51
C ASP A 4 -5.77 -4.15 23.06
N HIS A 5 -5.27 -5.21 22.42
CA HIS A 5 -4.83 -5.18 21.03
C HIS A 5 -6.00 -4.82 20.10
N LYS A 6 -7.25 -5.09 20.53
CA LYS A 6 -8.47 -4.77 19.77
C LYS A 6 -8.63 -3.27 19.58
N LYS A 7 -8.33 -2.46 20.61
CA LYS A 7 -8.31 -1.00 20.49
C LYS A 7 -7.29 -0.52 19.46
N THR A 8 -6.09 -1.08 19.45
CA THR A 8 -5.04 -0.72 18.48
C THR A 8 -5.46 -1.04 17.05
N TYR A 9 -6.05 -2.22 16.82
CA TYR A 9 -6.57 -2.58 15.49
C TYR A 9 -7.72 -1.69 15.05
N PHE A 10 -8.62 -1.35 15.96
CA PHE A 10 -9.77 -0.49 15.66
C PHE A 10 -9.30 0.92 15.28
N TRP A 11 -8.39 1.52 16.05
CA TRP A 11 -7.84 2.82 15.73
C TRP A 11 -7.04 2.82 14.43
N ASN A 12 -6.27 1.76 14.15
CA ASN A 12 -5.56 1.64 12.88
C ASN A 12 -6.54 1.53 11.70
N ALA A 13 -7.65 0.82 11.86
CA ALA A 13 -8.70 0.72 10.82
C ALA A 13 -9.32 2.09 10.55
N VAL A 14 -9.63 2.87 11.60
CA VAL A 14 -10.13 4.24 11.47
C VAL A 14 -9.12 5.11 10.74
N TRP A 15 -7.83 5.01 11.07
CA TRP A 15 -6.79 5.79 10.40
C TRP A 15 -6.66 5.46 8.92
N LEU A 16 -6.71 4.17 8.57
CA LEU A 16 -6.72 3.72 7.16
C LEU A 16 -7.97 4.22 6.42
N ALA A 17 -9.14 4.23 7.06
CA ALA A 17 -10.36 4.76 6.48
C ALA A 17 -10.24 6.26 6.19
N ILE A 18 -9.73 7.04 7.14
CA ILE A 18 -9.48 8.48 6.98
C ILE A 18 -8.53 8.73 5.80
N LEU A 19 -7.40 8.03 5.73
CA LEU A 19 -6.46 8.16 4.61
C LEU A 19 -7.11 7.81 3.26
N THR A 20 -8.06 6.88 3.24
CA THR A 20 -8.79 6.51 2.01
C THR A 20 -9.79 7.58 1.59
N VAL A 21 -10.51 8.18 2.54
CA VAL A 21 -11.37 9.32 2.26
C VAL A 21 -10.55 10.49 1.71
N ILE A 22 -9.40 10.78 2.29
CA ILE A 22 -8.49 11.84 1.82
C ILE A 22 -8.03 11.58 0.39
N GLU A 23 -7.65 10.35 0.03
CA GLU A 23 -7.26 10.02 -1.35
C GLU A 23 -8.39 10.28 -2.35
N VAL A 24 -9.62 9.85 -2.03
CA VAL A 24 -10.78 10.05 -2.92
C VAL A 24 -11.06 11.54 -3.09
N PHE A 25 -11.02 12.32 -2.00
CA PHE A 25 -11.20 13.78 -2.08
C PHE A 25 -10.06 14.46 -2.85
N ALA A 26 -8.82 14.01 -2.69
CA ALA A 26 -7.67 14.60 -3.38
C ALA A 26 -7.77 14.44 -4.91
N ILE A 27 -8.43 13.38 -5.40
CA ILE A 27 -8.67 13.19 -6.84
C ILE A 27 -9.64 14.23 -7.39
N ASP A 28 -10.67 14.60 -6.62
CA ASP A 28 -11.71 15.55 -7.03
C ASP A 28 -11.24 17.03 -6.96
N MET A 29 -10.15 17.31 -6.23
CA MET A 29 -9.60 18.66 -6.04
C MET A 29 -8.89 19.26 -7.28
N GLY A 30 -8.81 18.55 -8.40
CA GLY A 30 -8.25 19.08 -9.65
C GLY A 30 -6.75 19.42 -9.59
N LEU A 31 -5.99 18.74 -8.72
CA LEU A 31 -4.55 18.93 -8.57
C LEU A 31 -3.78 18.63 -9.88
N PRO A 32 -2.64 19.29 -10.13
CA PRO A 32 -1.78 18.95 -11.26
C PRO A 32 -1.32 17.49 -11.18
N ARG A 33 -1.32 16.80 -12.32
CA ARG A 33 -1.11 15.34 -12.41
C ARG A 33 0.10 14.85 -11.62
N THR A 34 1.24 15.54 -11.71
CA THR A 34 2.46 15.17 -10.99
C THR A 34 2.30 15.29 -9.47
N GLY A 35 1.64 16.34 -8.99
CA GLY A 35 1.38 16.54 -7.57
C GLY A 35 0.41 15.48 -7.02
N LEU A 36 -0.62 15.15 -7.79
CA LEU A 36 -1.58 14.10 -7.45
C LEU A 36 -0.89 12.73 -7.36
N ILE A 37 -0.02 12.38 -8.31
CA ILE A 37 0.73 11.11 -8.29
C ILE A 37 1.60 11.01 -7.03
N VAL A 38 2.38 12.05 -6.72
CA VAL A 38 3.27 12.05 -5.55
C VAL A 38 2.46 11.95 -4.25
N LEU A 39 1.35 12.68 -4.16
CA LEU A 39 0.46 12.65 -3.00
C LEU A 39 -0.13 11.25 -2.81
N LEU A 40 -0.75 10.66 -3.83
CA LEU A 40 -1.36 9.34 -3.73
C LEU A 40 -0.33 8.25 -3.42
N LEU A 41 0.86 8.32 -4.00
CA LEU A 41 1.95 7.39 -3.68
C LEU A 41 2.38 7.51 -2.21
N SER A 42 2.52 8.73 -1.70
CA SER A 42 2.91 8.95 -0.30
C SER A 42 1.87 8.39 0.69
N ILE A 43 0.58 8.56 0.38
CA ILE A 43 -0.51 8.02 1.21
C ILE A 43 -0.52 6.48 1.11
N THR A 44 -0.34 5.93 -0.09
CA THR A 44 -0.27 4.47 -0.31
C THR A 44 0.88 3.84 0.48
N VAL A 45 2.08 4.42 0.44
CA VAL A 45 3.23 3.95 1.22
C VAL A 45 2.92 3.99 2.72
N THR A 46 2.30 5.07 3.20
CA THR A 46 1.91 5.19 4.61
C THR A 46 0.91 4.10 5.02
N LYS A 47 -0.09 3.80 4.19
CA LYS A 47 -1.06 2.72 4.46
C LYS A 47 -0.38 1.36 4.53
N ILE A 48 0.51 1.05 3.59
CA ILE A 48 1.27 -0.21 3.58
C ILE A 48 2.07 -0.35 4.89
N LEU A 49 2.72 0.72 5.34
CA LEU A 49 3.48 0.72 6.60
C LEU A 49 2.58 0.50 7.82
N LEU A 50 1.42 1.15 7.89
CA LEU A 50 0.46 0.95 8.98
C LEU A 50 -0.06 -0.48 9.03
N VAL A 51 -0.37 -1.07 7.87
CA VAL A 51 -0.80 -2.46 7.78
C VAL A 51 0.32 -3.41 8.20
N ALA A 52 1.55 -3.18 7.71
CA ALA A 52 2.70 -4.00 8.05
C ALA A 52 3.02 -3.95 9.55
N MET A 53 3.02 -2.77 10.15
CA MET A 53 3.36 -2.60 11.56
C MET A 53 2.28 -3.14 12.51
N VAL A 54 1.00 -2.93 12.18
CA VAL A 54 -0.11 -3.23 13.10
C VAL A 54 -0.76 -4.58 12.82
N TYR A 55 -1.15 -4.87 11.57
CA TYR A 55 -1.89 -6.09 11.23
C TYR A 55 -1.00 -7.30 10.95
N MET A 56 0.16 -7.09 10.31
CA MET A 56 1.11 -8.17 10.05
C MET A 56 2.06 -8.45 11.22
N HIS A 57 1.88 -7.77 12.36
CA HIS A 57 2.69 -7.91 13.58
C HIS A 57 4.20 -7.74 13.36
N LEU A 58 4.61 -7.09 12.27
CA LEU A 58 6.01 -7.05 11.84
C LEU A 58 6.92 -6.32 12.84
N ARG A 59 6.33 -5.51 13.72
CA ARG A 59 7.01 -4.83 14.83
C ARG A 59 7.60 -5.80 15.86
N TYR A 60 7.01 -6.97 16.05
CA TYR A 60 7.39 -7.94 17.09
C TYR A 60 8.01 -9.23 16.53
N GLU A 61 8.14 -9.31 15.20
CA GLU A 61 8.59 -10.49 14.47
C GLU A 61 10.11 -10.54 14.23
N THR A 62 10.60 -11.73 13.89
CA THR A 62 12.03 -11.95 13.62
C THR A 62 12.50 -11.25 12.34
N LYS A 63 13.79 -10.87 12.29
CA LYS A 63 14.39 -10.15 11.14
C LYS A 63 14.19 -10.87 9.79
N THR A 64 14.06 -12.21 9.83
CA THR A 64 13.85 -13.05 8.65
C THR A 64 12.44 -12.92 8.08
N LEU A 65 11.39 -12.96 8.92
CA LEU A 65 10.01 -12.76 8.49
C LEU A 65 9.79 -11.36 7.91
N ARG A 66 10.44 -10.34 8.49
CA ARG A 66 10.43 -8.97 7.95
C ARG A 66 10.99 -8.90 6.53
N ARG A 67 12.02 -9.68 6.22
CA ARG A 67 12.63 -9.71 4.88
C ARG A 67 11.76 -10.46 3.87
N LEU A 68 10.99 -11.46 4.33
CA LEU A 68 10.09 -12.24 3.48
C LEU A 68 8.96 -11.40 2.86
N ILE A 69 8.48 -10.37 3.56
CA ILE A 69 7.46 -9.44 3.04
C ILE A 69 7.96 -8.63 1.82
N PHE A 70 9.28 -8.47 1.66
CA PHE A 70 9.83 -7.79 0.49
C PHE A 70 9.87 -8.68 -0.75
N LEU A 71 9.72 -10.01 -0.61
CA LEU A 71 9.76 -10.96 -1.72
C LEU A 71 8.65 -10.77 -2.77
N PRO A 72 7.37 -10.51 -2.42
CA PRO A 72 6.32 -10.27 -3.42
C PRO A 72 6.51 -8.98 -4.24
N ILE A 73 7.28 -8.00 -3.77
CA ILE A 73 7.48 -6.72 -4.46
C ILE A 73 8.24 -6.87 -5.80
N PRO A 74 9.45 -7.45 -5.86
CA PRO A 74 10.16 -7.65 -7.12
C PRO A 74 9.42 -8.63 -8.03
N LEU A 75 8.71 -9.62 -7.48
CA LEU A 75 7.83 -10.50 -8.24
C LEU A 75 6.71 -9.70 -8.93
N ALA A 76 6.02 -8.81 -8.20
CA ALA A 76 5.00 -7.95 -8.76
C ALA A 76 5.55 -7.02 -9.85
N LEU A 77 6.75 -6.46 -9.66
CA LEU A 77 7.43 -5.65 -10.68
C LEU A 77 7.77 -6.48 -11.94
N TYR A 78 8.25 -7.71 -11.76
CA TYR A 78 8.51 -8.62 -12.87
C TYR A 78 7.23 -8.96 -13.64
N PHE A 79 6.14 -9.27 -12.94
CA PHE A 79 4.84 -9.52 -13.55
C PHE A 79 4.29 -8.29 -14.28
N LEU A 80 4.38 -7.09 -13.68
CA LEU A 80 3.98 -5.84 -14.33
C LEU A 80 4.75 -5.62 -15.63
N TRP A 81 6.05 -5.88 -15.63
CA TRP A 81 6.87 -5.78 -16.84
C TRP A 81 6.41 -6.76 -17.92
N GLY A 82 6.13 -8.01 -17.54
CA GLY A 82 5.61 -9.03 -18.45
C GLY A 82 4.25 -8.64 -19.04
N VAL A 83 3.32 -8.17 -18.21
CA VAL A 83 2.00 -7.69 -18.66
C VAL A 83 2.13 -6.48 -19.58
N MET A 84 3.06 -5.56 -19.30
CA MET A 84 3.27 -4.39 -20.15
C MET A 84 3.74 -4.80 -21.55
N TYR A 85 4.62 -5.81 -21.64
CA TYR A 85 5.06 -6.38 -22.91
C TYR A 85 3.92 -7.09 -23.66
N ASP A 86 3.09 -7.85 -22.95
CA ASP A 86 1.93 -8.54 -23.51
C ASP A 86 0.83 -7.56 -23.98
N SER A 87 0.55 -6.51 -23.22
CA SER A 87 -0.43 -5.47 -23.59
C SER A 87 -0.02 -4.63 -24.79
N ALA A 88 1.28 -4.58 -25.10
CA ALA A 88 1.79 -3.95 -26.31
C ALA A 88 1.69 -4.87 -27.55
N PHE A 89 1.35 -6.15 -27.36
CA PHE A 89 1.15 -7.12 -28.41
C PHE A 89 -0.30 -7.04 -28.92
N ASP A 90 -0.52 -6.22 -29.95
CA ASP A 90 -1.83 -6.06 -30.58
C ASP A 90 -2.12 -7.28 -31.49
N TRP A 91 -3.18 -8.03 -31.19
CA TRP A 91 -3.57 -9.25 -31.94
C TRP A 91 -4.28 -8.94 -33.28
N THR A 92 -4.28 -7.69 -33.73
CA THR A 92 -5.03 -7.21 -34.91
C THR A 92 -4.18 -7.07 -36.18
N LEU A 93 -3.17 -7.91 -36.37
CA LEU A 93 -2.52 -8.12 -37.68
C LEU A 93 -3.12 -9.33 -38.40
#